data_AF-R8MMZ0-F1
#
_entry.id   AF-R8MMZ0-F1
#
_cell.length_a   1.000
_cell.length_b   1.000
_cell.length_c   1.000
_cell.angle_alpha   90.00
_cell.angle_beta   90.00
_cell.angle_gamma   90.00
#
_symmetry.space_group_name_H-M   'P 1'
#
loop_
_entity.id
_entity.type
_entity.pdbx_description
1 polymer ?
#
loop_
_entity_poly.entity_id
_entity_poly.type
_entity_poly.pdbx_seq_one_letter_code
_entity_poly.pdbx_strand_id
1 'polypeptide(L)' 'MERLPIVICPNCHSHAEINHVLTAQSNQNVIYTCRFCNYVIRNIETNKG' A
#
# COMPACT_ATOMS: atom_id res chain seq x y z
N MET A 1 -20.91 -8.08 3.31
CA MET A 1 -19.53 -7.86 3.81
C MET A 1 -18.73 -7.26 2.67
N GLU A 2 -18.31 -6.01 2.80
CA GLU A 2 -17.38 -5.36 1.87
C GLU A 2 -16.03 -6.12 1.93
N ARG A 3 -15.47 -6.53 0.80
CA ARG A 3 -14.13 -7.13 0.77
C ARG A 3 -13.11 -6.00 0.70
N LEU A 4 -12.15 -6.00 1.63
CA LEU A 4 -11.04 -5.06 1.59
C LEU A 4 -10.15 -5.35 0.37
N PRO A 5 -9.61 -4.32 -0.29
CA PRO A 5 -8.73 -4.52 -1.43
C PRO A 5 -7.43 -5.21 -1.00
N ILE A 6 -6.97 -6.13 -1.84
CA ILE A 6 -5.67 -6.81 -1.70
C ILE A 6 -4.62 -5.98 -2.44
N VAL A 7 -3.50 -5.71 -1.77
CA VAL A 7 -2.33 -5.07 -2.34
C VAL A 7 -1.25 -6.12 -2.61
N ILE A 8 -0.66 -6.06 -3.81
CA ILE A 8 0.46 -6.92 -4.21
C ILE A 8 1.75 -6.12 -4.07
N CYS A 9 2.72 -6.65 -3.33
CA CYS A 9 4.04 -6.03 -3.20
C CYS A 9 4.79 -6.08 -4.54
N PRO A 10 5.29 -4.96 -5.09
CA PRO A 10 6.05 -4.99 -6.35
C PRO A 10 7.46 -5.58 -6.21
N ASN A 11 7.97 -5.74 -4.98
CA ASN A 11 9.32 -6.29 -4.72
C ASN A 11 9.31 -7.81 -4.52
N CYS A 12 8.39 -8.32 -3.69
CA CYS A 12 8.34 -9.74 -3.32
C CYS A 12 7.05 -10.46 -3.74
N HIS A 13 6.13 -9.75 -4.40
CA HIS A 13 4.82 -10.27 -4.85
C HIS A 13 3.94 -10.88 -3.75
N SER A 14 4.24 -10.58 -2.48
CA SER A 14 3.38 -10.96 -1.36
C SER A 14 2.03 -10.25 -1.44
N HIS A 15 0.98 -10.93 -1.01
CA HIS A 15 -0.38 -10.41 -0.96
C HIS A 15 -0.75 -10.03 0.48
N ALA A 16 -1.35 -8.86 0.66
CA ALA A 16 -1.87 -8.43 1.95
C ALA A 16 -3.10 -7.52 1.79
N GLU A 17 -4.01 -7.54 2.75
CA GLU A 17 -5.08 -6.56 2.81
C GLU A 17 -4.52 -5.14 3.01
N ILE A 18 -5.16 -4.16 2.38
CA ILE A 18 -4.69 -2.77 2.36
C ILE A 18 -4.45 -2.18 3.76
N ASN A 19 -5.31 -2.51 4.74
CA ASN A 19 -5.24 -2.05 6.13
C ASN A 19 -3.96 -2.49 6.86
N HIS A 20 -3.29 -3.56 6.39
CA HIS A 20 -2.09 -4.10 7.01
C HIS A 20 -0.79 -3.50 6.46
N VAL A 21 -0.86 -2.81 5.32
CA VAL A 21 0.34 -2.33 4.59
C VAL A 21 0.34 -0.82 4.39
N LEU A 22 -0.81 -0.16 4.50
CA LEU A 22 -0.92 1.29 4.48
C LEU A 22 -0.64 1.85 5.87
N THR A 23 0.44 2.61 6.00
CA THR A 23 0.88 3.17 7.28
C THR A 23 0.50 4.65 7.46
N ALA A 24 0.27 5.37 6.35
CA ALA A 24 -0.25 6.72 6.35
C ALA A 24 -0.90 7.06 5.00
N GLN A 25 -1.94 7.90 5.05
CA GLN A 25 -2.63 8.46 3.87
C GLN A 25 -3.04 9.92 4.17
N SER A 26 -2.39 10.90 3.54
CA SER A 26 -2.80 12.31 3.63
C SER A 26 -2.41 13.06 2.35
N ASN A 27 -3.34 13.79 1.73
CA ASN A 27 -3.12 14.77 0.66
C ASN A 27 -1.96 14.48 -0.33
N GLN A 28 -1.89 13.26 -0.92
CA GLN A 28 -0.85 12.71 -1.82
C GLN A 28 0.30 11.90 -1.20
N ASN A 29 0.46 11.89 0.12
CA ASN A 29 1.45 11.04 0.77
C ASN A 29 0.81 9.71 1.23
N VAL A 30 0.84 8.72 0.35
CA VAL A 30 0.56 7.33 0.70
C VAL A 30 1.88 6.67 1.07
N ILE A 31 1.97 6.15 2.29
CA ILE A 31 3.10 5.33 2.73
C ILE A 31 2.65 3.87 2.76
N TYR A 32 3.13 3.11 1.79
CA TYR A 32 3.03 1.67 1.73
C TYR A 32 4.28 1.04 2.34
N THR A 33 4.11 0.07 3.24
CA THR A 33 5.21 -0.75 3.76
C THR A 33 4.82 -2.23 3.68
N CYS A 34 5.61 -3.02 2.97
CA CYS A 34 5.44 -4.46 2.89
C CYS A 34 5.91 -5.13 4.18
N ARG A 35 5.01 -5.84 4.88
CA ARG A 35 5.33 -6.61 6.09
C ARG A 35 6.18 -7.87 5.88
N PHE A 36 6.43 -8.28 4.63
CA PHE A 36 7.17 -9.51 4.31
C PHE A 36 8.63 -9.24 3.93
N CYS A 37 8.89 -8.16 3.20
CA CYS A 37 10.24 -7.79 2.74
C CYS A 37 10.70 -6.40 3.19
N ASN A 38 9.90 -5.69 4.00
CA ASN A 38 10.16 -4.32 4.46
C ASN A 38 10.31 -3.28 3.35
N TYR A 39 9.87 -3.58 2.12
CA TYR A 39 9.87 -2.62 1.02
C TYR A 39 8.90 -1.47 1.31
N VAL A 40 9.37 -0.23 1.13
CA VAL A 40 8.61 0.99 1.43
C VAL A 40 8.43 1.81 0.17
N ILE A 41 7.19 2.21 -0.13
CA ILE A 41 6.87 3.23 -1.15
C ILE A 41 6.22 4.41 -0.44
N ARG A 42 6.65 5.62 -0.79
CA ARG A 42 6.11 6.88 -0.26
C ARG A 42 5.73 7.78 -1.43
N ASN A 43 4.86 8.75 -1.18
CA ASN A 43 4.46 9.73 -2.19
C ASN A 43 3.95 9.07 -3.49
N ILE A 44 3.15 8.01 -3.36
CA ILE A 44 2.52 7.41 -4.55
C ILE A 44 1.64 8.49 -5.18
N GLU A 45 2.04 8.98 -6.35
CA GLU A 45 1.28 9.96 -7.13
C GLU A 45 -0.05 9.32 -7.54
N THR A 46 -1.09 9.63 -6.78
CA THR A 46 -2.46 9.32 -7.19
C THR A 46 -2.89 10.41 -8.17
N ASN A 47 -2.99 10.07 -9.46
CA ASN A 47 -3.53 11.00 -10.44
C ASN A 47 -5.02 11.23 -10.12
N LYS A 48 -5.34 12.38 -9.52
CA LYS A 48 -6.72 12.89 -9.49
C LYS A 48 -6.92 13.68 -10.77
N GLY A 49 -7.22 12.96 -11.85
CA GLY A 49 -7.61 13.51 -13.16
C GLY A 49 -8.81 12.76 -13.67
#